data_AF-A0A255T127-F1
#
_entry.id   AF-A0A255T127-F1
#
_cell.length_a   1.000
_cell.length_b   1.000
_cell.length_c   1.000
_cell.angle_alpha   90.00
_cell.angle_beta   90.00
_cell.angle_gamma   90.00
#
_symmetry.space_group_name_H-M   'P 1'
#
loop_
_entity.id
_entity.type
_entity.pdbx_description
1 polymer ?
#
loop_
_entity_poly.entity_id
_entity_poly.type
_entity_poly.pdbx_seq_one_letter_code
_entity_poly.pdbx_strand_id
1 'polypeptide(L)'
;MCRQNSKTKARTMEISVQYLRNKFDEFNTLCFGGELPPIALKVINAKSFMGQFSYRKRRVLPCGTRVYGLQLKISSHYDMTKEELDDTLLHEMIHYYIFHKRITDTSPHGRVFRQIMHDINSRYGRHVTISNKRCNLAVNTQAAGQRQRCVVRIRLSDGKAGVKVVPATPAAIRYFVSNVRLSPAVRELECFLSADPFFERFPSSRALRVHVVDETELDSHLATATRVDV
;
A
#
# COMPACT_ATOMS: atom_id res chain seq x y z
N MET A 1 -9.97 -45.28 10.92
CA MET A 1 -8.66 -45.50 10.25
C MET A 1 -8.25 -44.21 9.55
N CYS A 2 -7.30 -43.48 10.14
CA CYS A 2 -6.76 -42.24 9.62
C CYS A 2 -5.52 -42.58 8.78
N ARG A 3 -5.53 -42.32 7.46
CA ARG A 3 -4.32 -42.34 6.64
C ARG A 3 -3.78 -40.93 6.54
N GLN A 4 -2.66 -40.73 7.23
CA GLN A 4 -1.75 -39.62 7.05
C GLN A 4 -1.32 -39.58 5.58
N ASN A 5 -1.35 -38.39 4.96
CA ASN A 5 -0.50 -38.11 3.81
C ASN A 5 0.33 -36.88 4.12
N SER A 6 1.57 -37.18 4.49
CA SER A 6 2.71 -36.33 4.68
C SER A 6 2.93 -35.47 3.44
N LYS A 7 2.64 -34.16 3.53
CA LYS A 7 3.17 -33.19 2.58
C LYS A 7 4.37 -32.49 3.22
N THR A 8 5.51 -32.78 2.61
CA THR A 8 6.85 -32.24 2.83
C THR A 8 6.82 -30.74 3.16
N LYS A 9 7.23 -30.40 4.38
CA LYS A 9 7.39 -29.02 4.85
C LYS A 9 8.56 -28.40 4.06
N ALA A 10 8.25 -27.56 3.08
CA ALA A 10 9.26 -26.74 2.40
C ALA A 10 10.06 -25.97 3.47
N ARG A 11 11.39 -25.96 3.34
CA ARG A 11 12.30 -25.25 4.26
C ARG A 11 11.93 -23.77 4.28
N THR A 12 11.22 -23.33 5.32
CA THR A 12 11.00 -21.91 5.61
C THR A 12 12.36 -21.23 5.75
N MET A 13 12.64 -20.22 4.95
CA MET A 13 13.86 -19.44 5.09
C MET A 13 13.80 -18.63 6.39
N GLU A 14 14.76 -18.82 7.29
CA GLU A 14 14.88 -17.99 8.48
C GLU A 14 15.49 -16.64 8.09
N ILE A 15 14.65 -15.61 7.94
CA ILE A 15 15.09 -14.24 7.67
C ILE A 15 15.82 -13.72 8.91
N SER A 16 17.15 -13.61 8.84
CA SER A 16 17.96 -13.06 9.93
C SER A 16 18.33 -11.59 9.67
N VAL A 17 18.41 -10.80 10.74
CA VAL A 17 18.88 -9.41 10.67
C VAL A 17 20.31 -9.34 10.13
N GLN A 18 21.14 -10.34 10.41
CA GLN A 18 22.51 -10.42 9.89
C GLN A 18 22.54 -10.58 8.37
N TYR A 19 21.66 -11.44 7.81
CA TYR A 19 21.53 -11.58 6.36
C TYR A 19 21.14 -10.24 5.71
N LEU A 20 20.13 -9.56 6.29
CA LEU A 20 19.70 -8.24 5.80
C LEU A 20 20.82 -7.21 5.86
N ARG A 21 21.65 -7.23 6.91
CA ARG A 21 22.78 -6.32 7.04
C ARG A 21 23.82 -6.56 5.95
N ASN A 22 24.23 -7.81 5.76
CA ASN A 22 25.19 -8.16 4.71
C ASN A 22 24.68 -7.76 3.32
N LYS A 23 23.40 -8.04 3.02
CA LYS A 23 22.78 -7.65 1.75
C LYS A 23 22.61 -6.15 1.61
N PHE A 24 22.30 -5.43 2.68
CA PHE A 24 22.25 -3.98 2.66
C PHE A 24 23.61 -3.39 2.28
N ASP A 25 24.70 -3.87 2.89
CA ASP A 25 26.05 -3.37 2.61
C ASP A 25 26.51 -3.72 1.17
N GLU A 26 26.22 -4.94 0.71
CA GLU A 26 26.45 -5.39 -0.66
C GLU A 26 25.71 -4.50 -1.67
N PHE A 27 24.39 -4.31 -1.49
CA PHE A 27 23.58 -3.49 -2.39
C PHE A 27 23.91 -2.01 -2.30
N ASN A 28 24.27 -1.51 -1.12
CA ASN A 28 24.73 -0.13 -0.98
C ASN A 28 25.95 0.12 -1.86
N THR A 29 26.93 -0.79 -1.79
CA THR A 29 28.14 -0.73 -2.63
C THR A 29 27.81 -0.85 -4.11
N LEU A 30 27.05 -1.88 -4.50
CA LEU A 30 26.79 -2.19 -5.90
C LEU A 30 25.85 -1.19 -6.57
N CYS A 31 24.73 -0.85 -5.94
CA CYS A 31 23.61 -0.13 -6.55
C CYS A 31 23.56 1.36 -6.17
N PHE A 32 24.15 1.75 -5.03
CA PHE A 32 24.03 3.10 -4.48
C PHE A 32 25.41 3.76 -4.22
N GLY A 33 26.49 3.19 -4.76
CA GLY A 33 27.84 3.76 -4.68
C GLY A 33 28.42 3.86 -3.27
N GLY A 34 27.90 3.09 -2.31
CA GLY A 34 28.29 3.16 -0.90
C GLY A 34 27.75 4.39 -0.16
N GLU A 35 26.83 5.15 -0.77
CA GLU A 35 26.39 6.45 -0.25
C GLU A 35 25.34 6.36 0.86
N LEU A 36 24.69 5.20 1.06
CA LEU A 36 23.67 5.05 2.10
C LEU A 36 24.31 4.86 3.49
N PRO A 37 24.03 5.73 4.46
CA PRO A 37 24.48 5.51 5.83
C PRO A 37 23.83 4.24 6.42
N PRO A 38 24.53 3.54 7.34
CA PRO A 38 23.95 2.42 8.07
C PRO A 38 22.61 2.80 8.72
N ILE A 39 21.64 1.89 8.64
CA ILE A 39 20.29 2.09 9.12
C ILE A 39 19.84 0.91 10.01
N ALA A 40 18.89 1.14 10.90
CA ALA A 40 18.33 0.08 11.71
C ALA A 40 17.53 -0.90 10.84
N LEU A 41 17.94 -2.18 10.84
CA LEU A 41 17.29 -3.28 10.12
C LEU A 41 16.48 -4.13 11.11
N LYS A 42 15.24 -4.46 10.76
CA LYS A 42 14.35 -5.26 11.61
C LYS A 42 13.61 -6.31 10.82
N VAL A 43 13.46 -7.48 11.43
CA VAL A 43 12.54 -8.52 10.98
C VAL A 43 11.35 -8.51 11.93
N ILE A 44 10.13 -8.37 11.40
CA ILE A 44 8.90 -8.30 12.19
C ILE A 44 7.80 -9.15 11.56
N ASN A 45 6.85 -9.66 12.34
CA ASN A 45 5.71 -10.37 11.78
C ASN A 45 4.60 -9.37 11.39
N ALA A 46 4.61 -8.88 10.15
CA ALA A 46 3.66 -7.87 9.67
C ALA A 46 2.84 -8.35 8.46
N LYS A 47 1.50 -8.32 8.58
CA LYS A 47 0.59 -8.73 7.50
C LYS A 47 0.31 -7.65 6.45
N SER A 48 0.71 -6.41 6.73
CA SER A 48 0.34 -5.24 5.91
C SER A 48 1.40 -4.82 4.90
N PHE A 49 2.60 -5.39 4.97
CA PHE A 49 3.70 -5.10 4.04
C PHE A 49 4.77 -6.18 4.09
N MET A 50 5.47 -6.38 2.98
CA MET A 50 6.67 -7.24 2.91
C MET A 50 7.94 -6.50 3.33
N GLY A 51 8.05 -5.25 2.91
CA GLY A 51 9.13 -4.32 3.26
C GLY A 51 8.55 -2.99 3.68
N GLN A 52 9.27 -2.26 4.52
CA GLN A 52 8.93 -0.88 4.87
C GLN A 52 10.17 -0.08 5.30
N PHE A 53 10.48 0.97 4.56
CA PHE A 53 11.24 2.11 5.03
C PHE A 53 10.34 3.05 5.85
N SER A 54 10.78 3.41 7.06
CA SER A 54 10.02 4.31 7.93
C SER A 54 10.92 5.20 8.77
N TYR A 55 10.39 6.36 9.16
CA TYR A 55 11.05 7.31 10.05
C TYR A 55 9.99 8.10 10.82
N ARG A 56 10.41 8.84 11.85
CA ARG A 56 9.55 9.74 12.64
C ARG A 56 9.94 11.19 12.39
N LYS A 57 8.96 12.09 12.45
CA LYS A 57 9.15 13.54 12.40
C LYS A 57 8.68 14.15 13.72
N ARG A 58 9.45 15.07 14.29
CA ARG A 58 9.05 15.87 15.45
C ARG A 58 9.29 17.35 15.16
N ARG A 59 8.30 18.19 15.45
CA ARG A 59 8.47 19.65 15.39
C ARG A 59 9.34 20.08 16.58
N VAL A 60 10.40 20.83 16.31
CA VAL A 60 11.32 21.37 17.30
C VAL A 60 11.38 22.86 17.06
N LEU A 61 10.79 23.66 17.95
CA LEU A 61 10.86 25.12 17.87
C LEU A 61 12.18 25.61 18.51
N PRO A 62 12.84 26.63 17.94
CA PRO A 62 12.52 27.34 16.69
C PRO A 62 13.03 26.62 15.41
N CYS A 63 13.78 25.52 15.55
CA CYS A 63 14.59 24.88 14.49
C CYS A 63 13.81 24.04 13.44
N GLY A 64 12.50 24.18 13.31
CA GLY A 64 11.69 23.48 12.31
C GLY A 64 11.31 22.03 12.66
N THR A 65 11.58 21.07 11.76
CA THR A 65 11.20 19.66 11.93
C THR A 65 12.43 18.76 11.93
N ARG A 66 12.58 17.95 12.97
CA ARG A 66 13.65 16.95 13.10
C ARG A 66 13.15 15.57 12.69
N VAL A 67 13.92 14.89 11.83
CA VAL A 67 13.70 13.49 11.46
C VAL A 67 14.57 12.59 12.34
N TYR A 68 14.01 11.47 12.80
CA TYR A 68 14.72 10.49 13.63
C TYR A 68 14.09 9.09 13.50
N GLY A 69 14.76 8.07 14.04
CA GLY A 69 14.22 6.70 14.07
C GLY A 69 14.05 6.08 12.69
N LEU A 70 14.99 6.35 11.77
CA LEU A 70 15.04 5.73 10.46
C LEU A 70 15.25 4.22 10.62
N GLN A 71 14.45 3.43 9.93
CA GLN A 71 14.55 1.97 9.96
C GLN A 71 13.99 1.35 8.68
N LEU A 72 14.61 0.24 8.29
CA LEU A 72 14.15 -0.69 7.27
C LEU A 72 13.59 -1.94 7.97
N LYS A 73 12.36 -2.31 7.62
CA LYS A 73 11.69 -3.48 8.19
C LYS A 73 11.37 -4.46 7.07
N ILE A 74 11.62 -5.73 7.33
CA ILE A 74 11.15 -6.83 6.48
C ILE A 74 10.16 -7.67 7.28
N SER A 75 9.09 -8.09 6.62
CA SER A 75 8.10 -8.95 7.23
C SER A 75 8.50 -10.42 7.15
N SER A 76 8.51 -11.12 8.28
CA SER A 76 8.59 -12.58 8.35
C SER A 76 7.23 -13.28 8.15
N HIS A 77 6.16 -12.52 7.92
CA HIS A 77 4.82 -13.09 7.71
C HIS A 77 4.71 -13.88 6.39
N TYR A 78 5.51 -13.52 5.39
CA TYR A 78 5.47 -14.10 4.06
C TYR A 78 6.62 -15.07 3.84
N ASP A 79 6.31 -16.21 3.25
CA ASP A 79 7.33 -17.14 2.76
C ASP A 79 7.91 -16.59 1.45
N MET A 80 9.07 -15.92 1.53
CA MET A 80 9.77 -15.29 0.41
C MET A 80 10.97 -16.13 0.01
N THR A 81 11.23 -16.23 -1.29
CA THR A 81 12.55 -16.74 -1.74
C THR A 81 13.65 -15.74 -1.38
N LYS A 82 14.92 -16.16 -1.49
CA LYS A 82 16.05 -15.25 -1.28
C LYS A 82 16.03 -14.07 -2.23
N GLU A 83 15.69 -14.33 -3.49
CA GLU A 83 15.61 -13.33 -4.55
C GLU A 83 14.50 -12.32 -4.26
N GLU A 84 13.33 -12.79 -3.79
CA GLU A 84 12.23 -11.90 -3.42
C GLU A 84 12.53 -11.07 -2.16
N LEU A 85 13.24 -11.67 -1.20
CA LEU A 85 13.72 -10.96 -0.02
C LEU A 85 14.70 -9.85 -0.42
N ASP A 86 15.68 -10.19 -1.28
CA ASP A 86 16.67 -9.25 -1.80
C ASP A 86 16.00 -8.11 -2.59
N ASP A 87 15.06 -8.44 -3.48
CA ASP A 87 14.33 -7.44 -4.29
C ASP A 87 13.42 -6.56 -3.42
N THR A 88 12.83 -7.12 -2.35
CA THR A 88 12.08 -6.35 -1.35
C THR A 88 13.01 -5.42 -0.58
N LEU A 89 14.20 -5.87 -0.18
CA LEU A 89 15.18 -5.02 0.48
C LEU A 89 15.63 -3.88 -0.45
N LEU A 90 15.95 -4.17 -1.70
CA LEU A 90 16.30 -3.17 -2.71
C LEU A 90 15.19 -2.14 -2.91
N HIS A 91 13.92 -2.56 -2.97
CA HIS A 91 12.77 -1.65 -3.04
C HIS A 91 12.81 -0.61 -1.91
N GLU A 92 12.99 -1.08 -0.67
CA GLU A 92 13.03 -0.19 0.49
C GLU A 92 14.32 0.65 0.54
N MET A 93 15.44 0.14 0.01
CA MET A 93 16.68 0.91 -0.13
C MET A 93 16.55 2.04 -1.16
N ILE A 94 15.78 1.88 -2.24
CA ILE A 94 15.49 2.98 -3.18
C ILE A 94 14.72 4.09 -2.47
N HIS A 95 13.70 3.76 -1.67
CA HIS A 95 12.99 4.76 -0.83
C HIS A 95 13.96 5.48 0.11
N TYR A 96 14.85 4.73 0.74
CA TYR A 96 15.84 5.30 1.64
C TYR A 96 16.82 6.21 0.90
N TYR A 97 17.29 5.82 -0.29
CA TYR A 97 18.20 6.63 -1.12
C TYR A 97 17.59 7.98 -1.51
N ILE A 98 16.38 7.95 -2.06
CA ILE A 98 15.64 9.17 -2.44
C ILE A 98 15.46 10.08 -1.22
N PHE A 99 15.09 9.50 -0.07
CA PHE A 99 14.96 10.25 1.18
C PHE A 99 16.29 10.85 1.65
N HIS A 100 17.36 10.05 1.67
CA HIS A 100 18.67 10.44 2.17
C HIS A 100 19.29 11.57 1.34
N LYS A 101 19.21 11.44 0.01
CA LYS A 101 19.68 12.45 -0.95
C LYS A 101 18.74 13.65 -1.09
N ARG A 102 17.61 13.66 -0.37
CA ARG A 102 16.57 14.71 -0.41
C ARG A 102 16.07 14.98 -1.84
N ILE A 103 15.99 13.93 -2.64
CA ILE A 103 15.53 14.03 -4.03
C ILE A 103 14.01 14.19 -4.01
N THR A 104 13.50 15.16 -4.75
CA THR A 104 12.05 15.33 -4.94
C THR A 104 11.57 14.37 -6.02
N ASP A 105 10.58 13.54 -5.71
CA ASP A 105 9.93 12.64 -6.67
C ASP A 105 8.45 13.01 -6.83
N THR A 106 7.82 12.55 -7.91
CA THR A 106 6.43 12.87 -8.26
C THR A 106 5.40 12.14 -7.42
N SER A 107 5.78 11.02 -6.79
CA SER A 107 4.98 10.20 -5.88
C SER A 107 5.92 9.22 -5.14
N PRO A 108 5.43 8.41 -4.17
CA PRO A 108 6.29 7.44 -3.47
C PRO A 108 7.04 6.49 -4.41
N HIS A 109 6.41 6.10 -5.52
CA HIS A 109 7.07 5.36 -6.60
C HIS A 109 6.99 6.21 -7.86
N GLY A 110 7.58 7.40 -7.85
CA GLY A 110 7.46 8.38 -8.93
C GLY A 110 8.40 8.10 -10.11
N ARG A 111 8.79 9.15 -10.82
CA ARG A 111 9.70 9.06 -11.97
C ARG A 111 11.10 8.64 -11.51
N VAL A 112 11.61 9.23 -10.43
CA VAL A 112 12.96 8.95 -9.93
C VAL A 112 13.04 7.52 -9.39
N PHE A 113 12.07 7.10 -8.58
CA PHE A 113 12.00 5.71 -8.10
C PHE A 113 12.04 4.71 -9.26
N ARG A 114 11.18 4.90 -10.27
CA ARG A 114 11.11 3.99 -11.42
C ARG A 114 12.41 3.95 -12.22
N GLN A 115 13.08 5.09 -12.37
CA GLN A 115 14.35 5.16 -13.06
C GLN A 115 15.42 4.34 -12.32
N ILE A 116 15.60 4.58 -11.01
CA ILE A 116 16.58 3.82 -10.20
C ILE A 116 16.23 2.33 -10.20
N MET A 117 14.95 1.98 -10.04
CA MET A 117 14.47 0.60 -10.09
C MET A 117 14.79 -0.06 -11.43
N HIS A 118 14.52 0.61 -12.54
CA HIS A 118 14.82 0.09 -13.88
C HIS A 118 16.32 -0.11 -14.08
N ASP A 119 17.14 0.85 -13.66
CA ASP A 119 18.60 0.77 -13.76
C ASP A 119 19.14 -0.41 -12.95
N ILE A 120 18.66 -0.60 -11.72
CA ILE A 120 19.06 -1.74 -10.88
C ILE A 120 18.64 -3.07 -11.53
N ASN A 121 17.39 -3.17 -11.99
CA ASN A 121 16.88 -4.37 -12.64
C ASN A 121 17.69 -4.72 -13.89
N SER A 122 17.95 -3.73 -14.75
CA SER A 122 18.66 -3.93 -16.01
C SER A 122 20.15 -4.25 -15.81
N ARG A 123 20.82 -3.62 -14.84
CA ARG A 123 22.27 -3.78 -14.65
C ARG A 123 22.65 -5.01 -13.83
N TYR A 124 21.83 -5.37 -12.84
CA TYR A 124 22.15 -6.43 -11.87
C TYR A 124 21.23 -7.65 -11.97
N GLY A 125 20.40 -7.74 -13.01
CA GLY A 125 19.49 -8.87 -13.22
C GLY A 125 18.45 -9.04 -12.11
N ARG A 126 17.99 -7.92 -11.54
CA ARG A 126 17.01 -7.88 -10.43
C ARG A 126 15.59 -7.71 -10.94
N HIS A 127 14.61 -8.04 -10.11
CA HIS A 127 13.19 -7.99 -10.45
C HIS A 127 12.39 -7.13 -9.47
N VAL A 128 12.97 -6.01 -9.06
CA VAL A 128 12.31 -5.04 -8.17
C VAL A 128 11.06 -4.48 -8.88
N THR A 129 9.93 -4.49 -8.19
CA THR A 129 8.66 -3.97 -8.72
C THR A 129 8.06 -2.90 -7.80
N ILE A 130 7.20 -2.05 -8.37
CA ILE A 130 6.43 -1.04 -7.62
C ILE A 130 5.28 -1.64 -6.81
N SER A 131 4.78 -2.82 -7.21
CA SER A 131 3.66 -3.49 -6.57
C SER A 131 4.07 -4.90 -6.17
N ASN A 132 4.21 -5.15 -4.88
CA ASN A 132 4.35 -6.51 -4.40
C ASN A 132 3.02 -7.24 -4.57
N LYS A 133 2.89 -8.00 -5.66
CA LYS A 133 1.67 -8.75 -6.01
C LYS A 133 1.21 -9.61 -4.84
N ARG A 134 2.11 -10.21 -4.04
CA ARG A 134 1.69 -11.02 -2.89
C ARG A 134 1.21 -10.23 -1.66
N CYS A 135 1.50 -8.94 -1.52
CA CYS A 135 0.81 -8.09 -0.55
C CYS A 135 -0.66 -7.88 -0.98
N ASN A 136 -0.91 -7.77 -2.30
CA ASN A 136 -2.28 -7.79 -2.83
C ASN A 136 -2.91 -9.18 -2.69
N LEU A 137 -2.17 -10.28 -2.85
CA LEU A 137 -2.72 -11.63 -2.64
C LEU A 137 -3.01 -11.92 -1.17
N ALA A 138 -2.19 -11.50 -0.21
CA ALA A 138 -2.43 -11.76 1.22
C ALA A 138 -3.47 -10.83 1.84
N VAL A 139 -3.68 -9.65 1.25
CA VAL A 139 -4.89 -8.85 1.49
C VAL A 139 -6.10 -9.47 0.75
N ASN A 140 -5.88 -10.31 -0.27
CA ASN A 140 -6.92 -11.10 -0.97
C ASN A 140 -7.10 -12.54 -0.45
N THR A 141 -6.37 -13.02 0.57
CA THR A 141 -6.56 -14.40 1.09
C THR A 141 -7.61 -14.49 2.19
N GLN A 142 -8.57 -13.56 2.21
CA GLN A 142 -9.84 -13.73 2.89
C GLN A 142 -10.97 -13.33 1.94
N ALA A 143 -11.22 -14.18 0.94
CA ALA A 143 -12.54 -14.61 0.49
C ALA A 143 -12.43 -15.10 -0.97
N ALA A 144 -12.73 -16.38 -1.19
CA ALA A 144 -13.33 -16.80 -2.45
C ALA A 144 -14.77 -16.25 -2.50
N GLY A 145 -14.90 -14.92 -2.51
CA GLY A 145 -16.12 -14.15 -2.44
C GLY A 145 -15.83 -12.77 -3.01
N GLN A 146 -16.74 -12.28 -3.83
CA GLN A 146 -16.60 -11.09 -4.66
C GLN A 146 -15.88 -9.92 -3.93
N ARG A 147 -14.91 -9.31 -4.63
CA ARG A 147 -14.01 -8.27 -4.11
C ARG A 147 -14.81 -7.05 -3.63
N GLN A 148 -14.95 -6.91 -2.31
CA GLN A 148 -15.68 -5.79 -1.71
C GLN A 148 -15.03 -4.44 -2.05
N ARG A 149 -15.86 -3.46 -2.37
CA ARG A 149 -15.48 -2.09 -2.73
C ARG A 149 -16.10 -1.11 -1.76
N CYS A 150 -15.39 -0.01 -1.50
CA CYS A 150 -15.98 1.09 -0.76
C CYS A 150 -16.79 1.96 -1.72
N VAL A 151 -18.10 1.95 -1.52
CA VAL A 151 -19.07 2.78 -2.24
C VAL A 151 -19.47 3.91 -1.31
N VAL A 152 -19.41 5.14 -1.81
CA VAL A 152 -19.83 6.32 -1.10
C VAL A 152 -21.11 6.83 -1.76
N ARG A 153 -22.20 6.84 -0.99
CA ARG A 153 -23.45 7.52 -1.34
C ARG A 153 -23.34 8.98 -0.94
N ILE A 154 -23.70 9.88 -1.84
CA ILE A 154 -23.71 11.32 -1.62
C ILE A 154 -25.11 11.85 -1.93
N ARG A 155 -25.76 12.53 -0.98
CA ARG A 155 -26.97 13.31 -1.29
C ARG A 155 -26.60 14.76 -1.54
N LEU A 156 -26.98 15.26 -2.71
CA LEU A 156 -26.71 16.63 -3.12
C LEU A 156 -27.81 17.58 -2.67
N SER A 157 -27.48 18.87 -2.57
CA SER A 157 -28.41 19.92 -2.14
C SER A 157 -29.58 20.14 -3.10
N ASP A 158 -29.41 19.77 -4.37
CA ASP A 158 -30.44 19.83 -5.42
C ASP A 158 -31.38 18.60 -5.42
N GLY A 159 -31.25 17.72 -4.43
CA GLY A 159 -32.08 16.52 -4.28
C GLY A 159 -31.60 15.30 -5.07
N LYS A 160 -30.50 15.42 -5.83
CA LYS A 160 -29.96 14.29 -6.59
C LYS A 160 -29.09 13.38 -5.74
N ALA A 161 -29.10 12.08 -6.05
CA ALA A 161 -28.19 11.10 -5.50
C ALA A 161 -26.93 10.97 -6.35
N GLY A 162 -25.79 10.85 -5.68
CA GLY A 162 -24.48 10.64 -6.26
C GLY A 162 -23.83 9.39 -5.71
N VAL A 163 -23.05 8.72 -6.54
CA VAL A 163 -22.24 7.57 -6.16
C VAL A 163 -20.77 7.78 -6.52
N LYS A 164 -19.90 7.35 -5.62
CA LYS A 164 -18.46 7.22 -5.87
C LYS A 164 -17.97 5.87 -5.40
N VAL A 165 -17.17 5.20 -6.22
CA VAL A 165 -16.36 4.05 -5.79
C VAL A 165 -14.94 4.51 -5.47
N VAL A 166 -14.47 4.26 -4.25
CA VAL A 166 -13.12 4.57 -3.81
C VAL A 166 -12.34 3.29 -3.47
N PRO A 167 -11.00 3.31 -3.54
CA PRO A 167 -10.20 2.20 -3.02
C PRO A 167 -10.56 1.94 -1.56
N ALA A 168 -10.84 0.68 -1.21
CA ALA A 168 -11.22 0.24 0.15
C ALA A 168 -10.03 0.28 1.14
N THR A 169 -9.35 1.42 1.20
CA THR A 169 -8.24 1.68 2.13
C THR A 169 -8.63 2.87 3.01
N PRO A 170 -8.36 2.84 4.33
CA PRO A 170 -8.77 3.93 5.23
C PRO A 170 -8.26 5.31 4.80
N ALA A 171 -7.07 5.39 4.22
CA ALA A 171 -6.49 6.65 3.75
C ALA A 171 -7.23 7.23 2.53
N ALA A 172 -7.64 6.40 1.57
CA ALA A 172 -8.38 6.86 0.39
C ALA A 172 -9.80 7.29 0.75
N ILE A 173 -10.46 6.51 1.61
CA ILE A 173 -11.81 6.82 2.11
C ILE A 173 -11.78 8.16 2.86
N ARG A 174 -10.90 8.31 3.86
CA ARG A 174 -10.76 9.59 4.59
C ARG A 174 -10.44 10.76 3.67
N TYR A 175 -9.50 10.59 2.74
CA TYR A 175 -9.16 11.65 1.78
C TYR A 175 -10.40 12.11 0.99
N PHE A 176 -11.16 11.16 0.43
CA PHE A 176 -12.35 11.51 -0.34
C PHE A 176 -13.41 12.19 0.54
N VAL A 177 -13.76 11.59 1.68
CA VAL A 177 -14.79 12.11 2.59
C VAL A 177 -14.44 13.51 3.08
N SER A 178 -13.21 13.73 3.55
CA SER A 178 -12.79 15.03 4.06
C SER A 178 -12.80 16.13 2.99
N ASN A 179 -12.55 15.81 1.72
CA ASN A 179 -12.53 16.81 0.64
C ASN A 179 -13.92 17.05 0.04
N VAL A 180 -14.73 16.01 -0.11
CA VAL A 180 -16.09 16.13 -0.69
C VAL A 180 -17.04 16.85 0.27
N ARG A 181 -16.88 16.65 1.60
CA ARG A 181 -17.65 17.40 2.61
C ARG A 181 -17.42 18.91 2.58
N LEU A 182 -16.33 19.39 1.97
CA LEU A 182 -16.07 20.83 1.82
C LEU A 182 -16.96 21.49 0.75
N SER A 183 -17.58 20.70 -0.13
CA SER A 183 -18.46 21.22 -1.17
C SER A 183 -19.82 21.61 -0.56
N PRO A 184 -20.30 22.85 -0.77
CA PRO A 184 -21.61 23.27 -0.27
C PRO A 184 -22.77 22.53 -0.95
N ALA A 185 -22.51 21.86 -2.08
CA ALA A 185 -23.49 21.05 -2.78
C ALA A 185 -23.77 19.70 -2.10
N VAL A 186 -23.01 19.31 -1.07
CA VAL A 186 -23.13 18.01 -0.40
C VAL A 186 -23.88 18.16 0.91
N ARG A 187 -25.03 17.49 1.05
CA ARG A 187 -25.82 17.47 2.29
C ARG A 187 -25.47 16.28 3.18
N GLU A 188 -25.32 15.12 2.57
CA GLU A 188 -25.10 13.87 3.30
C GLU A 188 -24.10 13.00 2.56
N LEU A 189 -23.33 12.25 3.34
CA LEU A 189 -22.36 11.30 2.83
C LEU A 189 -22.35 10.06 3.72
N GLU A 190 -22.44 8.90 3.10
CA GLU A 190 -22.39 7.61 3.76
C GLU A 190 -21.53 6.62 3.00
N CYS A 191 -20.78 5.81 3.74
CA CYS A 191 -19.86 4.84 3.18
C CYS A 191 -20.39 3.43 3.40
N PHE A 192 -20.24 2.59 2.37
CA PHE A 192 -20.67 1.21 2.37
C PHE A 192 -19.57 0.31 1.79
N LEU A 193 -19.46 -0.92 2.27
CA LEU A 193 -18.72 -1.99 1.62
C LEU A 193 -19.72 -2.85 0.86
N SER A 194 -19.58 -2.90 -0.46
CA SER A 194 -20.43 -3.71 -1.33
C SER A 194 -19.57 -4.56 -2.26
N ALA A 195 -20.04 -5.78 -2.50
CA ALA A 195 -19.51 -6.68 -3.52
C ALA A 195 -20.36 -6.66 -4.82
N ASP A 196 -21.45 -5.89 -4.85
CA ASP A 196 -22.42 -5.88 -5.95
C ASP A 196 -21.74 -5.50 -7.29
N PRO A 197 -21.87 -6.33 -8.34
CA PRO A 197 -21.33 -6.04 -9.67
C PRO A 197 -21.83 -4.74 -10.29
N PHE A 198 -22.99 -4.20 -9.87
CA PHE A 198 -23.49 -2.89 -10.30
C PHE A 198 -22.42 -1.81 -10.22
N PHE A 199 -21.61 -1.83 -9.16
CA PHE A 199 -20.57 -0.83 -8.92
C PHE A 199 -19.32 -1.01 -9.80
N GLU A 200 -19.27 -2.00 -10.71
CA GLU A 200 -18.18 -2.18 -11.70
C GLU A 200 -18.16 -1.09 -12.76
N ARG A 201 -19.32 -0.53 -13.06
CA ARG A 201 -19.46 0.55 -14.04
C ARG A 201 -18.77 1.85 -13.60
N PHE A 202 -18.43 1.99 -12.31
CA PHE A 202 -17.82 3.19 -11.76
C PHE A 202 -16.32 2.98 -11.49
N PRO A 203 -15.44 3.91 -11.91
CA PRO A 203 -14.02 3.79 -11.66
C PRO A 203 -13.69 3.86 -10.17
N SER A 204 -13.01 2.84 -9.64
CA SER A 204 -12.41 2.88 -8.30
C SER A 204 -11.19 3.79 -8.30
N SER A 205 -11.34 5.03 -7.83
CA SER A 205 -10.27 6.03 -7.88
C SER A 205 -10.35 7.05 -6.75
N ARG A 206 -9.25 7.78 -6.53
CA ARG A 206 -9.17 8.88 -5.57
C ARG A 206 -9.69 10.21 -6.12
N ALA A 207 -10.14 10.25 -7.38
CA ALA A 207 -10.68 11.46 -7.98
C ALA A 207 -11.96 11.89 -7.26
N LEU A 208 -12.15 13.19 -7.06
CA LEU A 208 -13.33 13.77 -6.40
C LEU A 208 -14.58 13.80 -7.30
N ARG A 209 -14.55 13.12 -8.45
CA ARG A 209 -15.66 13.06 -9.41
C ARG A 209 -16.74 12.10 -8.91
N VAL A 210 -17.95 12.63 -8.70
CA VAL A 210 -19.17 11.90 -8.33
C VAL A 210 -20.01 11.63 -9.57
N HIS A 211 -20.62 10.46 -9.66
CA HIS A 211 -21.57 10.12 -10.72
C HIS A 211 -22.99 10.28 -10.18
N VAL A 212 -23.81 11.10 -10.85
CA VAL A 212 -25.23 11.21 -10.51
C VAL A 212 -25.96 9.96 -10.98
N VAL A 213 -26.79 9.39 -10.12
CA VAL A 213 -27.56 8.16 -10.38
C VAL A 213 -28.97 8.31 -9.83
N ASP A 214 -29.87 7.42 -10.24
CA ASP A 214 -31.19 7.32 -9.63
C ASP A 214 -31.06 6.82 -8.17
N GLU A 215 -31.76 7.46 -7.24
CA GLU A 215 -31.66 7.13 -5.81
C GLU A 215 -32.26 5.75 -5.52
N THR A 216 -33.35 5.37 -6.20
CA THR A 216 -34.02 4.09 -5.95
C THR A 216 -33.20 2.91 -6.48
N GLU A 217 -32.57 3.06 -7.64
CA GLU A 217 -31.61 2.08 -8.19
C GLU A 217 -30.41 1.94 -7.25
N LEU A 218 -29.83 3.06 -6.79
CA LEU A 218 -28.69 3.04 -5.88
C LEU A 218 -29.01 2.34 -4.56
N ASP A 219 -30.16 2.64 -3.95
CA ASP A 219 -30.57 2.06 -2.68
C ASP A 219 -30.83 0.55 -2.80
N SER A 220 -31.37 0.09 -3.93
CA SER A 220 -31.54 -1.34 -4.19
C SER A 220 -30.23 -2.12 -4.19
N HIS A 221 -29.17 -1.53 -4.75
CA HIS A 221 -27.82 -2.11 -4.80
C HIS A 221 -27.03 -1.93 -3.48
N LEU A 222 -27.44 -1.00 -2.63
CA LEU A 222 -26.86 -0.81 -1.29
C LEU A 222 -27.59 -1.61 -0.21
N ALA A 223 -28.76 -2.19 -0.49
CA ALA A 223 -29.56 -2.95 0.49
C ALA A 223 -28.81 -4.15 1.11
N THR A 224 -27.85 -4.73 0.38
CA THR A 224 -27.00 -5.84 0.86
C THR A 224 -25.61 -5.40 1.32
N ALA A 225 -25.33 -4.09 1.28
CA ALA A 225 -24.03 -3.53 1.60
C ALA A 225 -23.86 -3.25 3.09
N THR A 226 -22.64 -3.41 3.60
CA THR A 226 -22.32 -3.12 5.01
C THR A 226 -21.96 -1.64 5.16
N ARG A 227 -22.69 -0.90 5.98
CA ARG A 227 -22.34 0.49 6.31
C ARG A 227 -21.01 0.55 7.07
N VAL A 228 -20.19 1.54 6.74
CA VAL A 228 -18.89 1.80 7.38
C VAL A 228 -18.89 3.18 8.00
N ASP A 229 -18.50 3.24 9.27
CA ASP A 229 -18.25 4.49 9.96
C ASP A 229 -16.86 5.04 9.59
N VAL A 230 -16.82 6.31 9.19
CA VAL A 230 -15.62 7.00 8.67
C VAL A 230 -15.41 8.33 9.38
#